data_AF-A0A7C6NKT9-F1
#
_entry.id   AF-A0A7C6NKT9-F1
#
_cell.length_a   1.000
_cell.length_b   1.000
_cell.length_c   1.000
_cell.angle_alpha   90.00
_cell.angle_beta   90.00
_cell.angle_gamma   90.00
#
_symmetry.space_group_name_H-M   'P 1'
#
loop_
_entity.id
_entity.type
_entity.pdbx_description
1 polymer ?
#
loop_
_entity_poly.entity_id
_entity_poly.type
_entity_poly.pdbx_seq_one_letter_code
_entity_poly.pdbx_strand_id
1 'polypeptide(L)'
;MKKRIILPLLILSFLMISVTILADNTKYIGQNIDYQVGLDLPNVGWAYHDEEGNLKGFRGINLGLGYSQKTYFEPGLKEGKFNNFWGWGTVALIIPYGEIGTEYPFALQENGSFWTVGGALYVYFPIIPGARIGVSYHF
;
A
#
# COMPACT_ATOMS: atom_id res chain seq x y z
N MET A 1 23.51 1.98 20.39
CA MET A 1 23.08 1.37 19.10
C MET A 1 21.93 2.10 18.38
N LYS A 2 20.99 2.78 19.07
CA LYS A 2 19.82 3.44 18.44
C LYS A 2 20.12 4.56 17.43
N LYS A 3 21.24 5.28 17.55
CA LYS A 3 21.57 6.46 16.71
C LYS A 3 22.01 6.12 15.27
N ARG A 4 22.42 4.87 14.99
CA ARG A 4 22.94 4.47 13.67
C ARG A 4 21.84 4.16 12.63
N ILE A 5 20.58 4.05 13.08
CA ILE A 5 19.43 3.70 12.23
C ILE A 5 18.63 4.95 11.80
N ILE A 6 18.76 6.07 12.53
CA ILE A 6 17.98 7.29 12.29
C ILE A 6 18.40 7.98 10.98
N LEU A 7 19.70 8.03 10.69
CA LEU A 7 20.22 8.68 9.50
C LEU A 7 19.80 8.00 8.17
N PRO A 8 19.88 6.66 8.02
CA PRO A 8 19.37 6.01 6.81
C PRO A 8 17.85 6.11 6.66
N LEU A 9 17.08 6.11 7.77
CA LEU A 9 15.63 6.38 7.73
C LEU A 9 15.31 7.80 7.27
N LEU A 10 16.07 8.80 7.74
CA LEU A 10 15.92 10.19 7.29
C LEU A 10 16.29 10.34 5.81
N ILE A 11 17.38 9.72 5.36
CA ILE A 11 17.77 9.73 3.95
C ILE A 11 16.72 9.06 3.08
N LEU A 12 16.17 7.92 3.53
CA LEU A 12 15.08 7.24 2.83
C LEU A 12 13.82 8.12 2.78
N SER A 13 13.44 8.76 3.89
CA SER A 13 12.31 9.69 3.92
C SER A 13 12.52 10.90 2.99
N PHE A 14 13.73 11.43 2.93
CA PHE A 14 14.08 12.57 2.07
C PHE A 14 14.07 12.19 0.59
N LEU A 15 14.57 10.99 0.26
CA LEU A 15 14.49 10.45 -1.10
C LEU A 15 13.04 10.24 -1.54
N MET A 16 12.18 9.73 -0.66
CA MET A 16 10.75 9.55 -0.93
C MET A 16 10.02 10.89 -1.18
N ILE A 17 10.47 11.98 -0.54
CA ILE A 17 9.90 13.32 -0.74
C ILE A 17 10.39 13.95 -2.06
N SER A 18 11.62 13.67 -2.50
CA SER A 18 12.23 14.33 -3.67
C SER A 18 11.66 13.94 -5.05
N VAL A 19 10.82 12.91 -5.13
CA VAL A 19 10.30 12.38 -6.41
C VAL A 19 9.06 13.14 -6.93
N THR A 20 8.53 14.12 -6.20
CA THR A 20 7.20 14.71 -6.48
C THR A 20 7.16 15.97 -7.35
N ILE A 21 8.27 16.44 -7.93
CA ILE A 21 8.26 17.70 -8.74
C ILE A 21 8.68 17.45 -10.19
N LEU A 22 7.82 16.78 -10.95
CA LEU A 22 7.80 16.86 -12.42
C LEU A 22 6.32 16.96 -12.84
N ALA A 23 6.01 17.92 -13.71
CA ALA A 23 4.67 18.14 -14.23
C ALA A 23 4.12 16.84 -14.81
N ASP A 24 3.10 16.31 -14.15
CA ASP A 24 2.77 14.89 -14.23
C ASP A 24 1.51 14.69 -15.07
N ASN A 25 1.66 14.22 -16.30
CA ASN A 25 0.54 13.73 -17.12
C ASN A 25 0.02 12.38 -16.61
N THR A 26 -0.01 12.19 -15.29
CA THR A 26 -0.37 10.92 -14.67
C THR A 26 -1.84 10.67 -14.86
N LYS A 27 -2.13 9.52 -15.47
CA LYS A 27 -3.46 8.95 -15.51
C LYS A 27 -3.73 8.23 -14.18
N TYR A 28 -4.84 8.59 -13.55
CA TYR A 28 -5.32 7.90 -12.36
C TYR A 28 -6.15 6.69 -12.77
N ILE A 29 -6.03 5.61 -12.00
CA ILE A 29 -6.76 4.36 -12.13
C ILE A 29 -7.39 4.00 -10.78
N GLY A 30 -8.25 2.97 -10.77
CA GLY A 30 -8.83 2.47 -9.54
C GLY A 30 -10.17 3.07 -9.15
N GLN A 31 -10.75 3.97 -9.97
CA GLN A 31 -12.04 4.64 -9.66
C GLN A 31 -13.25 3.70 -9.58
N ASN A 32 -13.17 2.53 -10.22
CA ASN A 32 -14.24 1.52 -10.24
C ASN A 32 -13.75 0.17 -9.68
N ILE A 33 -12.83 0.22 -8.71
CA ILE A 33 -12.34 -1.00 -8.05
C ILE A 33 -13.07 -1.14 -6.73
N ASP A 34 -13.67 -2.30 -6.52
CA ASP A 34 -14.39 -2.60 -5.29
C ASP A 34 -13.62 -3.58 -4.41
N TYR A 35 -12.78 -4.43 -5.02
CA TYR A 35 -12.12 -5.53 -4.34
C TYR A 35 -10.65 -5.68 -4.73
N GLN A 36 -9.87 -6.21 -3.79
CA GLN A 36 -8.55 -6.78 -4.09
C GLN A 36 -8.42 -8.20 -3.54
N VAL A 37 -7.67 -9.04 -4.24
CA VAL A 37 -7.24 -10.35 -3.77
C VAL A 37 -5.76 -10.59 -4.11
N GLY A 38 -4.98 -11.10 -3.16
CA GLY A 38 -3.57 -11.34 -3.42
C GLY A 38 -2.72 -11.68 -2.21
N LEU A 39 -1.40 -11.62 -2.43
CA LEU A 39 -0.37 -11.82 -1.42
C LEU A 39 0.09 -10.49 -0.78
N ASP A 40 -0.41 -9.35 -1.24
CA ASP A 40 -0.31 -8.08 -0.51
C ASP A 40 -1.39 -8.00 0.60
N LEU A 41 -1.29 -7.03 1.50
CA LEU A 41 -2.25 -6.78 2.56
C LEU A 41 -3.24 -5.67 2.16
N PRO A 42 -4.54 -5.82 2.51
CA PRO A 42 -5.20 -7.06 2.93
C PRO A 42 -5.16 -8.17 1.85
N ASN A 43 -5.10 -9.45 2.24
CA ASN A 43 -5.10 -10.55 1.25
C ASN A 43 -6.44 -10.67 0.52
N VAL A 44 -7.53 -10.36 1.21
CA VAL A 44 -8.86 -10.11 0.63
C VAL A 44 -9.33 -8.77 1.16
N GLY A 45 -9.53 -7.80 0.28
CA GLY A 45 -9.81 -6.41 0.64
C GLY A 45 -10.99 -5.83 -0.10
N TRP A 46 -11.64 -4.88 0.58
CA TRP A 46 -12.65 -3.99 0.04
C TRP A 46 -12.05 -2.60 -0.11
N ALA A 47 -12.22 -2.02 -1.29
CA ALA A 47 -11.83 -0.66 -1.57
C ALA A 47 -12.63 0.32 -0.71
N TYR A 48 -12.01 1.45 -0.41
CA TYR A 48 -12.72 2.63 0.08
C TYR A 48 -12.18 3.86 -0.62
N HIS A 49 -13.08 4.80 -0.85
CA HIS A 49 -12.84 5.96 -1.69
C HIS A 49 -12.91 7.24 -0.85
N ASP A 50 -12.35 8.33 -1.37
CA ASP A 50 -12.54 9.68 -0.82
C ASP A 50 -13.89 10.27 -1.27
N GLU A 51 -14.15 11.54 -0.92
CA GLU A 51 -15.41 12.23 -1.24
C GLU A 51 -15.56 12.48 -2.74
N GLU A 52 -14.44 12.58 -3.45
CA GLU A 52 -14.35 12.74 -4.90
C GLU A 52 -14.43 11.41 -5.66
N GLY A 53 -14.52 10.28 -4.96
CA GLY A 53 -14.61 8.94 -5.55
C GLY A 53 -13.26 8.35 -5.98
N ASN A 54 -12.12 8.95 -5.59
CA ASN A 54 -10.81 8.37 -5.85
C ASN A 54 -10.51 7.26 -4.84
N LEU A 55 -9.84 6.22 -5.32
CA LEU A 55 -9.40 5.11 -4.47
C LEU A 55 -8.44 5.61 -3.40
N LYS A 56 -8.82 5.46 -2.13
CA LYS A 56 -8.01 5.87 -0.97
C LYS A 56 -7.22 4.69 -0.41
N GLY A 57 -7.70 3.46 -0.62
CA GLY A 57 -7.01 2.25 -0.20
C GLY A 57 -7.95 1.08 -0.03
N PHE A 58 -7.51 0.10 0.76
CA PHE A 58 -8.24 -1.15 0.98
C PHE A 58 -8.23 -1.54 2.45
N ARG A 59 -9.33 -2.14 2.89
CA ARG A 59 -9.44 -2.76 4.22
C ARG A 59 -9.95 -4.17 4.08
N GLY A 60 -9.54 -5.09 4.94
CA GLY A 60 -10.04 -6.45 4.89
C GLY A 60 -9.27 -7.42 5.76
N ILE A 61 -9.22 -8.68 5.33
CA ILE A 61 -8.68 -9.79 6.11
C ILE A 61 -7.34 -10.22 5.54
N ASN A 62 -6.38 -10.50 6.42
CA ASN A 62 -5.10 -11.11 6.06
C ASN A 62 -5.07 -12.61 6.34
N LEU A 63 -4.11 -13.32 5.76
CA LEU A 63 -3.91 -14.76 5.95
C LEU A 63 -3.63 -15.15 7.41
N GLY A 64 -3.19 -14.20 8.24
CA GLY A 64 -3.08 -14.35 9.68
C GLY A 64 -4.42 -14.30 10.42
N LEU A 65 -5.56 -14.30 9.72
CA LEU A 65 -6.92 -14.16 10.26
C LEU A 65 -7.13 -12.88 11.08
N GLY A 66 -6.38 -11.82 10.76
CA GLY A 66 -6.56 -10.51 11.36
C GLY A 66 -7.10 -9.49 10.37
N TYR A 67 -7.23 -8.26 10.85
CA TYR A 67 -7.63 -7.11 10.05
C TYR A 67 -6.41 -6.45 9.42
N SER A 68 -6.56 -5.92 8.22
CA SER A 68 -5.56 -5.08 7.57
C SER A 68 -6.23 -3.89 6.91
N GLN A 69 -5.62 -2.72 7.03
CA GLN A 69 -5.98 -1.52 6.31
C GLN A 69 -4.74 -0.91 5.68
N LYS A 70 -4.83 -0.62 4.39
CA LYS A 70 -3.83 0.06 3.57
C LYS A 70 -4.44 1.37 3.07
N THR A 71 -3.73 2.47 3.24
CA THR A 71 -4.12 3.82 2.79
C THR A 71 -3.01 4.39 1.92
N TYR A 72 -3.32 4.77 0.67
CA TYR A 72 -2.37 5.48 -0.18
C TYR A 72 -2.11 6.90 0.35
N PHE A 73 -0.88 7.39 0.23
CA PHE A 73 -0.53 8.74 0.66
C PHE A 73 -1.17 9.81 -0.22
N GLU A 74 -1.36 9.49 -1.48
CA GLU A 74 -2.06 10.32 -2.45
C GLU A 74 -3.34 9.61 -2.87
N PRO A 75 -4.48 10.31 -2.94
CA PRO A 75 -5.71 9.72 -3.44
C PRO A 75 -5.58 9.33 -4.92
N GLY A 76 -6.14 8.19 -5.27
CA GLY A 76 -6.05 7.62 -6.61
C GLY A 76 -4.74 6.89 -6.86
N LEU A 77 -4.82 5.76 -7.56
CA LEU A 77 -3.65 5.03 -8.02
C LEU A 77 -3.13 5.66 -9.31
N LYS A 78 -1.85 5.98 -9.35
CA LYS A 78 -1.16 6.54 -10.52
C LYS A 78 -0.68 5.41 -11.44
N GLU A 79 -1.15 5.41 -12.68
CA GLU A 79 -0.68 4.49 -13.72
C GLU A 79 0.79 4.75 -14.05
N GLY A 80 1.58 3.69 -14.23
CA GLY A 80 3.00 3.83 -14.60
C GLY A 80 3.90 4.34 -13.48
N LYS A 81 3.42 4.35 -12.22
CA LYS A 81 4.15 4.89 -11.07
C LYS A 81 4.06 4.03 -9.83
N PHE A 82 5.03 4.23 -8.96
CA PHE A 82 5.00 3.72 -7.60
C PHE A 82 4.03 4.55 -6.74
N ASN A 83 3.09 3.86 -6.11
CA ASN A 83 2.06 4.42 -5.26
C ASN A 83 2.37 4.06 -3.82
N ASN A 84 2.85 5.05 -3.08
CA ASN A 84 3.25 4.86 -1.69
C ASN A 84 2.02 4.77 -0.79
N PHE A 85 2.11 3.93 0.24
CA PHE A 85 1.04 3.74 1.20
C PHE A 85 1.59 3.58 2.61
N TRP A 86 0.71 3.81 3.59
CA TRP A 86 0.87 3.35 4.95
C TRP A 86 -0.27 2.40 5.30
N GLY A 87 -0.05 1.54 6.27
CA GLY A 87 -1.05 0.59 6.70
C GLY A 87 -0.89 0.20 8.16
N TRP A 88 -1.93 -0.44 8.67
CA TRP A 88 -1.94 -1.04 9.99
C TRP A 88 -2.90 -2.22 10.00
N GLY A 89 -2.76 -3.06 11.01
CA GLY A 89 -3.64 -4.19 11.16
C GLY A 89 -3.32 -5.02 12.37
N THR A 90 -3.86 -6.24 12.37
CA THR A 90 -3.64 -7.26 13.38
C THR A 90 -3.33 -8.58 12.71
N VAL A 91 -2.59 -9.45 13.40
CA VAL A 91 -2.51 -10.88 13.12
C VAL A 91 -3.26 -11.61 14.23
N ALA A 92 -4.08 -12.59 13.85
CA ALA A 92 -4.97 -13.33 14.74
C ALA A 92 -5.83 -12.42 15.64
N LEU A 93 -6.16 -11.21 15.17
CA LEU A 93 -6.87 -10.15 15.89
C LEU A 93 -6.18 -9.59 17.16
N ILE A 94 -4.99 -10.08 17.52
CA ILE A 94 -4.36 -9.78 18.82
C ILE A 94 -3.00 -9.10 18.66
N ILE A 95 -2.25 -9.42 17.60
CA ILE A 95 -0.90 -8.89 17.40
C ILE A 95 -0.97 -7.71 16.44
N PRO A 96 -0.95 -6.45 16.93
CA PRO A 96 -1.03 -5.30 16.04
C PRO A 96 0.29 -5.11 15.27
N TYR A 97 0.18 -4.53 14.09
CA TYR A 97 1.31 -4.10 13.29
C TYR A 97 1.01 -2.79 12.57
N GLY A 98 2.09 -2.08 12.22
CA GLY A 98 2.07 -0.97 11.28
C GLY A 98 3.00 -1.25 10.10
N GLU A 99 2.70 -0.68 8.94
CA GLU A 99 3.52 -0.82 7.75
C GLU A 99 3.57 0.45 6.90
N ILE A 100 4.62 0.55 6.11
CA ILE A 100 4.78 1.52 5.03
C ILE A 100 5.33 0.80 3.81
N GLY A 101 4.85 1.16 2.62
CA GLY A 101 5.22 0.44 1.42
C GLY A 101 4.91 1.21 0.14
N THR A 102 5.08 0.50 -0.97
CA THR A 102 4.80 1.02 -2.30
C THR A 102 4.29 -0.09 -3.21
N GLU A 103 3.39 0.25 -4.13
CA GLU A 103 2.84 -0.65 -5.14
C GLU A 103 2.92 -0.03 -6.54
N TYR A 104 3.18 -0.86 -7.54
CA TYR A 104 3.19 -0.48 -8.94
C TYR A 104 2.08 -1.23 -9.68
N PRO A 105 1.09 -0.55 -10.28
CA PRO A 105 0.06 -1.19 -11.07
C PRO A 105 0.58 -1.60 -12.45
N PHE A 106 0.19 -2.79 -12.91
CA PHE A 106 0.55 -3.36 -14.20
C PHE A 106 -0.58 -4.23 -14.75
N ALA A 107 -0.47 -4.64 -16.02
CA ALA A 107 -1.45 -5.47 -16.72
C ALA A 107 -2.89 -4.91 -16.60
N LEU A 108 -3.05 -3.62 -16.95
CA LEU A 108 -4.35 -2.96 -16.98
C LEU A 108 -5.24 -3.57 -18.07
N GLN A 109 -6.47 -3.89 -17.70
CA GLN A 109 -7.48 -4.46 -18.59
C GLN A 109 -8.51 -3.40 -18.99
N GLU A 110 -9.20 -3.62 -20.11
CA GLU A 110 -10.22 -2.70 -20.62
C GLU A 110 -11.39 -2.50 -19.65
N ASN A 111 -11.69 -3.51 -18.82
CA ASN A 111 -12.73 -3.44 -17.78
C ASN A 111 -12.30 -2.64 -16.54
N GLY A 112 -11.10 -2.05 -16.53
CA GLY A 112 -10.56 -1.28 -15.40
C GLY A 112 -9.84 -2.11 -14.34
N SER A 113 -9.89 -3.45 -14.40
CA SER A 113 -9.15 -4.32 -13.50
C SER A 113 -7.65 -4.32 -13.81
N PHE A 114 -6.82 -4.57 -12.80
CA PHE A 114 -5.36 -4.56 -12.95
C PHE A 114 -4.68 -5.40 -11.87
N TRP A 115 -3.38 -5.64 -12.05
CA TRP A 115 -2.52 -6.23 -11.04
C TRP A 115 -1.64 -5.16 -10.40
N THR A 116 -1.26 -5.36 -9.14
CA THR A 116 -0.18 -4.61 -8.51
C THR A 116 0.94 -5.52 -8.08
N VAL A 117 2.17 -5.02 -8.13
CA VAL A 117 3.34 -5.62 -7.47
C VAL A 117 3.93 -4.59 -6.53
N GLY A 118 4.29 -4.99 -5.32
CA GLY A 118 4.74 -4.05 -4.31
C GLY A 118 5.57 -4.68 -3.22
N GLY A 119 5.97 -3.84 -2.28
CA GLY A 119 6.65 -4.26 -1.08
C GLY A 119 6.44 -3.29 0.07
N ALA A 120 6.54 -3.81 1.28
CA ALA A 120 6.35 -3.03 2.50
C ALA A 120 7.34 -3.44 3.57
N LEU A 121 7.71 -2.47 4.40
CA LEU A 121 8.33 -2.68 5.69
C LEU A 121 7.25 -2.63 6.75
N TYR A 122 7.25 -3.61 7.65
CA TYR A 122 6.29 -3.67 8.75
C TYR A 122 6.98 -3.87 10.09
N VAL A 123 6.27 -3.54 11.16
CA VAL A 123 6.70 -3.76 12.53
C VAL A 123 5.54 -4.33 13.32
N TYR A 124 5.68 -5.56 13.82
CA TYR A 124 4.76 -6.13 14.81
C TYR A 124 5.05 -5.56 16.18
N PHE A 125 4.04 -5.42 17.04
CA PHE A 125 4.26 -5.20 18.47
C PHE A 125 4.68 -6.53 19.15
N PRO A 126 5.73 -6.56 20.00
CA PRO A 126 6.52 -5.46 20.55
C PRO A 126 7.85 -5.21 19.81
N ILE A 127 7.78 -4.67 18.60
CA ILE A 127 8.91 -4.19 17.76
C ILE A 127 9.71 -5.34 17.11
N ILE A 128 9.01 -6.18 16.34
CA ILE A 128 9.64 -7.16 15.45
C ILE A 128 9.55 -6.61 14.01
N PRO A 129 10.64 -6.08 13.44
CA PRO A 129 10.64 -5.56 12.08
C PRO A 129 10.62 -6.70 11.07
N GLY A 130 10.04 -6.45 9.90
CA GLY A 130 10.09 -7.35 8.78
C GLY A 130 9.85 -6.62 7.47
N ALA A 131 9.98 -7.36 6.38
CA ALA A 131 9.70 -6.89 5.03
C ALA A 131 8.85 -7.92 4.30
N ARG A 132 8.05 -7.47 3.34
CA ARG A 132 7.26 -8.33 2.46
C ARG A 132 7.29 -7.78 1.04
N ILE A 133 7.07 -8.69 0.09
CA ILE A 133 6.68 -8.38 -1.27
C ILE A 133 5.29 -8.96 -1.52
N GLY A 134 4.50 -8.31 -2.35
CA GLY A 134 3.13 -8.67 -2.62
C GLY A 134 2.80 -8.53 -4.09
N VAL A 135 1.86 -9.36 -4.54
CA VAL A 135 1.17 -9.21 -5.81
C VAL A 135 -0.31 -9.35 -5.54
N SER A 136 -1.13 -8.47 -6.10
CA SER A 136 -2.58 -8.47 -5.91
C SER A 136 -3.32 -8.13 -7.19
N TYR A 137 -4.48 -8.73 -7.38
CA TYR A 137 -5.43 -8.42 -8.43
C TYR A 137 -6.55 -7.55 -7.89
N HIS A 138 -6.96 -6.55 -8.66
CA HIS A 138 -7.94 -5.51 -8.31
C HIS A 138 -9.09 -5.55 -9.32
N PHE A 139 -10.34 -5.65 -8.85
CA PHE A 139 -11.53 -5.76 -9.69
C PHE A 139 -12.80 -5.23 -9.04
#